data_AF-L1J7L7-F1
#
_entry.id   AF-L1J7L7-F1
#
_cell.length_a   1.000
_cell.length_b   1.000
_cell.length_c   1.000
_cell.angle_alpha   90.00
_cell.angle_beta   90.00
_cell.angle_gamma   90.00
#
_symmetry.space_group_name_H-M   'P 1'
#
loop_
_entity.id
_entity.type
_entity.pdbx_description
1 polymer ?
#
loop_
_entity_poly.entity_id
_entity_poly.type
_entity_poly.pdbx_seq_one_letter_code
_entity_poly.pdbx_strand_id
1 'polypeptide(L)' 'MKDGRALFVRCNFTDNTASSGGAVYSRGGEAHFQSCRFERNTAQLNGGAVTLNGGQLSFRSCVFSGNVAINK' A
#
# COMPACT_ATOMS: atom_id res chain seq x y z
N MET A 1 19.73 4.46 17.21
CA MET A 1 19.52 4.15 15.78
C MET A 1 18.25 4.88 15.37
N LYS A 2 18.26 5.67 14.29
CA LYS A 2 17.08 6.43 13.87
C LYS A 2 16.02 5.45 13.39
N ASP A 3 14.84 5.47 13.99
CA ASP A 3 13.66 4.78 13.50
C ASP A 3 13.40 5.25 12.05
N GLY A 4 13.84 4.42 11.10
CA GLY A 4 13.82 4.74 9.68
C GLY A 4 12.40 4.69 9.14
N ARG A 5 11.65 5.77 9.33
CA ARG A 5 10.32 5.94 8.76
C ARG A 5 10.44 6.17 7.24
N ALA A 6 9.74 5.35 6.46
CA ALA A 6 9.63 5.57 5.02
C ALA A 6 8.59 6.66 4.73
N LEU A 7 8.91 7.61 3.85
CA LEU A 7 8.00 8.66 3.42
C LEU A 7 7.90 8.67 1.89
N PHE A 8 6.69 8.51 1.38
CA PHE A 8 6.36 8.57 -0.03
C PHE A 8 5.45 9.78 -0.27
N VAL A 9 5.85 10.68 -1.17
CA VAL A 9 5.11 11.92 -1.45
C VAL A 9 4.85 12.01 -2.95
N ARG A 10 3.59 12.21 -3.34
CA ARG A 10 3.18 12.38 -4.74
C ARG A 10 3.63 11.21 -5.64
N CYS A 11 3.59 10.00 -5.11
CA CYS A 11 3.89 8.76 -5.85
C CYS A 11 2.62 8.15 -6.46
N ASN A 12 2.77 7.44 -7.57
CA ASN A 12 1.69 6.70 -8.20
C ASN A 12 2.02 5.21 -8.21
N PHE A 13 1.20 4.40 -7.55
CA PHE A 13 1.30 2.95 -7.50
C PHE A 13 0.15 2.38 -8.32
N THR A 14 0.39 2.07 -9.58
CA THR A 14 -0.66 1.66 -10.51
C THR A 14 -0.41 0.32 -11.15
N ASP A 15 -1.47 -0.44 -11.36
CA ASP A 15 -1.46 -1.70 -12.12
C ASP A 15 -0.47 -2.74 -11.57
N ASN A 16 -0.20 -2.72 -10.26
CA ASN A 16 0.67 -3.70 -9.61
C ASN A 16 -0.11 -4.96 -9.23
N THR A 17 0.54 -6.12 -9.33
CA THR A 17 -0.04 -7.40 -8.93
C THR A 17 0.88 -8.12 -7.95
N ALA A 18 0.31 -8.60 -6.84
CA ALA A 18 1.03 -9.34 -5.82
C ALA A 18 0.16 -10.41 -5.15
N SER A 19 0.74 -11.28 -4.33
CA SER A 19 -0.06 -12.23 -3.54
C SER A 19 -0.89 -11.54 -2.45
N SER A 20 -0.33 -10.53 -1.78
CA SER A 20 -1.02 -9.70 -0.77
C SER A 20 -0.55 -8.26 -0.89
N GLY A 21 -1.46 -7.29 -0.77
CA GLY A 21 -1.10 -5.89 -0.91
C GLY A 21 -0.60 -5.59 -2.32
N GLY A 22 -1.52 -5.53 -3.30
CA GLY A 22 -1.17 -5.46 -4.72
C GLY A 22 -0.13 -4.40 -5.08
N ALA A 23 -0.02 -3.32 -4.30
CA ALA A 23 1.04 -2.33 -4.35
C ALA A 23 1.95 -2.30 -3.11
N VAL A 24 1.38 -2.34 -1.89
CA VAL A 24 2.13 -2.19 -0.64
C VAL A 24 1.81 -3.34 0.30
N TYR A 25 2.86 -4.01 0.76
CA TYR A 25 2.77 -4.99 1.82
C TYR A 25 3.74 -4.64 2.95
N SER A 26 3.18 -4.29 4.12
CA SER A 26 3.96 -3.99 5.31
C SER A 26 3.95 -5.17 6.28
N ARG A 27 5.14 -5.66 6.66
CA ARG A 27 5.35 -6.67 7.71
C ARG A 27 5.91 -6.09 9.02
N GLY A 28 6.21 -4.79 9.05
CA GLY A 28 6.84 -4.12 10.18
C GLY A 28 7.35 -2.72 9.78
N GLY A 29 7.71 -1.91 10.78
CA GLY A 29 8.18 -0.54 10.57
C GLY A 29 7.05 0.47 10.34
N GLU A 30 7.44 1.72 10.05
CA GLU A 30 6.51 2.83 9.87
C GLU A 30 6.68 3.43 8.47
N ALA A 31 5.57 3.55 7.73
CA ALA A 31 5.57 4.21 6.43
C ALA A 31 4.40 5.19 6.27
N HIS A 32 4.69 6.34 5.65
CA HIS A 32 3.75 7.41 5.42
C HIS A 32 3.63 7.71 3.94
N PHE A 33 2.40 7.83 3.48
CA PHE A 33 2.07 8.16 2.10
C PHE A 33 1.30 9.48 2.10
N GLN A 34 1.78 10.46 1.34
CA GLN A 34 1.16 11.77 1.23
C GLN A 34 0.90 12.12 -0.24
N SER A 35 -0.35 12.44 -0.56
CA SER A 35 -0.75 12.82 -1.91
C SER A 35 -0.42 11.75 -2.95
N CYS A 36 -0.45 10.47 -2.55
CA CYS A 36 -0.17 9.34 -3.42
C CYS A 36 -1.44 8.77 -4.04
N ARG A 37 -1.29 8.01 -5.12
CA ARG A 37 -2.38 7.30 -5.78
C ARG A 37 -2.06 5.81 -5.81
N PHE A 38 -3.06 4.99 -5.49
CA PHE A 38 -3.02 3.53 -5.58
C PHE A 38 -4.16 3.11 -6.50
N GLU A 39 -3.87 2.78 -7.75
CA GLU A 39 -4.92 2.54 -8.75
C GLU A 39 -4.77 1.21 -9.47
N ARG A 40 -5.88 0.49 -9.66
CA ARG A 40 -5.91 -0.77 -10.43
C ARG A 40 -4.90 -1.82 -9.95
N ASN A 41 -4.54 -1.80 -8.67
CA ASN A 41 -3.68 -2.82 -8.09
C ASN A 41 -4.48 -4.07 -7.71
N THR A 42 -3.86 -5.23 -7.87
CA THR A 42 -4.51 -6.52 -7.69
C THR A 42 -3.74 -7.39 -6.70
N ALA A 43 -4.43 -7.95 -5.71
CA ALA A 43 -3.89 -8.94 -4.80
C ALA A 43 -4.59 -10.30 -4.98
N GLN A 44 -3.85 -11.40 -4.90
CA GLN A 44 -4.46 -12.73 -4.95
C GLN A 44 -5.26 -13.05 -3.67
N LEU A 45 -4.72 -12.68 -2.51
CA LEU A 45 -5.26 -13.02 -1.20
C LEU A 45 -5.91 -11.82 -0.53
N ASN A 46 -5.10 -10.89 0.00
CA ASN A 46 -5.60 -9.81 0.87
C ASN A 46 -5.21 -8.43 0.36
N GLY A 47 -6.08 -7.45 0.63
CA GLY A 47 -5.83 -6.03 0.45
C GLY A 47 -5.40 -5.65 -0.97
N GLY A 48 -6.38 -5.44 -1.86
CA GLY A 48 -6.15 -5.27 -3.31
C GLY A 48 -5.05 -4.29 -3.70
N ALA A 49 -4.84 -3.22 -2.92
CA ALA A 49 -3.65 -2.37 -3.03
C ALA A 49 -2.70 -2.50 -1.84
N VAL A 50 -3.23 -2.47 -0.61
CA VAL A 50 -2.42 -2.38 0.59
C VAL A 50 -2.81 -3.48 1.55
N THR A 51 -1.82 -4.18 2.09
CA THR A 51 -1.98 -5.09 3.22
C THR A 51 -1.01 -4.71 4.32
N LEU A 52 -1.51 -4.68 5.56
CA LEU A 52 -0.72 -4.48 6.77
C LEU A 52 -0.73 -5.77 7.60
N ASN A 53 0.45 -6.34 7.82
CA ASN A 53 0.67 -7.51 8.68
C ASN A 53 1.82 -7.22 9.66
N GLY A 54 1.79 -6.03 10.26
CA GLY A 54 2.80 -5.54 11.22
C GLY A 54 3.27 -4.12 10.92
N GLY A 55 3.58 -3.36 11.99
CA GLY A 55 3.99 -1.96 11.89
C GLY A 55 2.82 -0.98 11.74
N GLN A 56 3.09 0.21 11.18
CA GLN A 56 2.11 1.26 11.00
C GLN A 56 2.20 1.89 9.61
N LEU A 57 1.05 2.00 8.94
CA LEU A 57 0.91 2.75 7.70
C LEU A 57 -0.01 3.94 7.91
N SER A 58 0.40 5.11 7.44
CA SER A 58 -0.42 6.33 7.46
C SER A 58 -0.58 6.88 6.05
N PHE A 59 -1.80 7.28 5.72
CA PHE A 59 -2.15 7.80 4.40
C PHE A 59 -2.81 9.17 4.55
N ARG A 60 -2.26 10.20 3.89
CA ARG A 60 -2.80 11.55 3.90
C ARG A 60 -3.03 12.02 2.47
N SER A 61 -4.27 12.43 2.19
CA SER A 61 -4.66 12.93 0.86
C SER A 61 -4.35 11.95 -0.27
N CYS A 62 -4.43 10.65 0.01
CA CYS A 62 -4.20 9.61 -0.99
C CYS A 62 -5.49 9.17 -1.66
N VAL A 63 -5.39 8.68 -2.89
CA VAL A 63 -6.51 8.08 -3.64
C VAL A 63 -6.30 6.57 -3.76
N PHE A 64 -7.36 5.81 -3.51
CA PHE A 64 -7.40 4.37 -3.74
C PHE A 64 -8.57 4.08 -4.69
N SER A 65 -8.28 3.63 -5.91
CA SER A 65 -9.31 3.42 -6.93
C SER A 65 -9.10 2.13 -7.71
N GLY A 66 -10.16 1.34 -7.92
CA GLY A 66 -10.11 0.14 -8.74
C GLY A 66 -9.17 -0.97 -8.25
N ASN A 67 -8.80 -0.99 -6.96
CA ASN A 67 -7.93 -2.03 -6.42
C ASN A 67 -8.74 -3.25 -5.96
N VAL A 68 -8.29 -4.46 -6.30
CA VAL A 68 -9.09 -5.70 -6.12
C VAL A 68 -8.29 -6.79 -5.42
N ALA A 69 -8.89 -7.47 -4.44
CA ALA A 69 -8.40 -8.76 -3.96
C ALA A 69 -9.26 -9.86 -4.60
N ILE A 70 -8.63 -10.81 -5.30
CA ILE A 70 -9.35 -11.76 -6.16
C ILE A 70 -10.02 -12.88 -5.36
N ASN A 71 -9.34 -13.47 -4.36
CA ASN A 71 -9.88 -14.57 -3.56
C ASN A 71 -10.27 -14.09 -2.16
N LYS A 72 -11.43 -13.44 -2.05
CA LYS A 72 -12.03 -13.08 -0.75
C LYS A 72 -12.77 -14.25 -0.11
#